data_AF-A0A9N9N146-F1
#
_entry.id   AF-A0A9N9N146-F1
#
_cell.length_a   1.000
_cell.length_b   1.000
_cell.length_c   1.000
_cell.angle_alpha   90.00
_cell.angle_beta   90.00
_cell.angle_gamma   90.00
#
_symmetry.space_group_name_H-M   'P 1'
#
loop_
_entity.id
_entity.type
_entity.pdbx_description
1 polymer ?
#
loop_
_entity_poly.entity_id
_entity_poly.type
_entity_poly.pdbx_seq_one_letter_code
_entity_poly.pdbx_strand_id
1 'polypeptide(L)'
;MDEEMEINPENFKLIEIDGSPFANDENHIYLQHVLATQCKDKYKYLKGKYMKKKDNMSDRSSGAEFIKFEYFHEMDEFLGTSHNANPIALASNIKKHQVPDTEERNMLDSDDNDTDTSEPSLKKKKIATKRKLPEKESPLQKYVKELHENTNKREDNMERRHKENVESRKEALNVFAQKMDAIISIMANKNKQ
;
A
#
# COMPACT_ATOMS: atom_id res chain seq x y z
N MET A 1 -22.02 -5.19 19.38
CA MET A 1 -21.52 -6.57 19.45
C MET A 1 -20.45 -6.65 18.40
N ASP A 2 -19.25 -6.22 18.76
CA ASP A 2 -18.09 -6.31 17.86
C ASP A 2 -17.31 -7.54 18.33
N GLU A 3 -17.27 -8.56 17.48
CA GLU A 3 -16.46 -9.76 17.70
C GLU A 3 -14.99 -9.36 17.75
N GLU A 4 -14.43 -9.38 18.96
CA GLU A 4 -12.99 -9.34 19.14
C GLU A 4 -12.39 -10.58 18.47
N MET A 5 -11.72 -10.38 17.32
CA MET A 5 -10.77 -11.37 16.81
C MET A 5 -9.57 -11.37 17.76
N GLU A 6 -9.72 -12.14 18.84
CA GLU A 6 -8.68 -12.43 19.82
C GLU A 6 -7.59 -13.26 19.14
N ILE A 7 -6.57 -12.58 18.61
CA ILE A 7 -5.39 -13.25 18.04
C ILE A 7 -4.57 -13.77 19.23
N ASN A 8 -4.72 -15.05 19.50
CA ASN A 8 -4.04 -15.77 20.57
C ASN A 8 -2.50 -15.67 20.42
N PRO A 9 -1.78 -15.08 21.39
CA PRO A 9 -0.32 -14.90 21.33
C PRO A 9 0.46 -16.23 21.31
N GLU A 10 -0.17 -17.35 21.68
CA GLU A 10 0.44 -18.70 21.69
C GLU A 10 0.68 -19.27 20.27
N ASN A 11 0.03 -18.75 19.23
CA ASN A 11 0.24 -19.21 17.85
C ASN A 11 1.58 -18.74 17.24
N PHE A 12 2.36 -17.93 17.97
CA PHE A 12 3.68 -17.44 17.56
C PHE A 12 4.82 -18.16 18.29
N LYS A 13 4.72 -19.48 18.48
CA LYS A 13 5.89 -20.29 18.86
C LYS A 13 6.92 -20.20 17.74
N LEU A 14 8.02 -19.48 18.02
CA LEU A 14 9.30 -19.69 17.35
C LEU A 14 9.58 -21.19 17.40
N ILE A 15 9.72 -21.81 16.22
CA ILE A 15 10.18 -23.18 16.13
C ILE A 15 11.64 -23.15 16.60
N GLU A 16 11.88 -23.49 17.87
CA GLU A 16 13.20 -23.85 18.36
C GLU A 16 13.56 -25.18 17.69
N ILE A 17 14.41 -25.12 16.66
CA ILE A 17 15.05 -26.30 16.09
C ILE A 17 16.39 -26.43 16.78
N ASP A 18 16.44 -27.33 17.75
CA ASP A 18 17.67 -27.75 18.40
C ASP A 18 18.66 -28.27 17.35
N GLY A 19 19.82 -27.64 17.31
CA GLY A 19 21.12 -28.16 16.84
C GLY A 19 21.15 -28.97 15.54
N SER A 20 21.46 -28.31 14.42
CA SER A 20 22.28 -28.90 13.35
C SER A 20 22.81 -27.83 12.38
N PRO A 21 24.11 -27.82 12.05
CA PRO A 21 24.71 -26.88 11.10
C PRO A 21 24.62 -27.46 9.69
N PHE A 22 23.47 -27.30 9.02
CA PHE A 22 23.41 -27.54 7.58
C PHE A 22 22.85 -26.33 6.85
N ALA A 23 23.79 -25.50 6.40
CA ALA A 23 23.59 -24.45 5.42
C ALA A 23 23.08 -25.08 4.11
N ASN A 24 21.80 -24.82 3.79
CA ASN A 24 21.27 -24.98 2.45
C ASN A 24 20.71 -23.62 2.02
N ASP A 25 21.35 -23.00 1.02
CA ASP A 25 21.08 -21.63 0.56
C ASP A 25 19.63 -21.39 0.12
N GLU A 26 18.88 -22.44 -0.21
CA GLU A 26 17.47 -22.36 -0.59
C GLU A 26 16.57 -22.00 0.59
N ASN A 27 16.87 -22.48 1.80
CA ASN A 27 16.12 -22.10 3.01
C ASN A 27 16.38 -20.64 3.40
N HIS A 28 17.56 -20.10 3.09
CA HIS A 28 17.90 -18.71 3.38
C HIS A 28 16.98 -17.72 2.64
N ILE A 29 16.64 -18.02 1.38
CA ILE A 29 15.79 -17.16 0.55
C ILE A 29 14.33 -17.18 1.05
N TYR A 30 13.81 -18.34 1.44
CA TYR A 30 12.45 -18.44 1.99
C TYR A 30 12.34 -17.80 3.38
N LEU A 31 13.35 -17.98 4.25
CA LEU A 31 13.43 -17.29 5.54
C LEU A 31 13.49 -15.77 5.36
N GLN A 32 14.28 -15.26 4.41
CA GLN A 32 14.41 -13.82 4.19
C GLN A 32 13.12 -13.17 3.68
N HIS A 33 12.33 -13.88 2.86
CA HIS A 33 11.06 -13.37 2.31
C HIS A 33 9.91 -13.39 3.30
N VAL A 34 9.81 -14.48 4.07
CA VAL A 34 8.85 -14.62 5.16
C VAL A 34 9.17 -13.57 6.22
N LEU A 35 10.45 -13.40 6.57
CA LEU A 35 10.92 -12.38 7.50
C LEU A 35 10.62 -10.95 7.01
N ALA A 36 10.86 -10.64 5.74
CA ALA A 36 10.56 -9.31 5.19
C ALA A 36 9.05 -8.99 5.26
N THR A 37 8.20 -9.97 4.99
CA THR A 37 6.74 -9.81 5.08
C THR A 37 6.29 -9.66 6.52
N GLN A 38 6.82 -10.49 7.43
CA GLN A 38 6.58 -10.41 8.86
C GLN A 38 7.04 -9.07 9.45
N CYS A 39 8.21 -8.56 9.07
CA CYS A 39 8.71 -7.25 9.47
C CYS A 39 7.78 -6.13 8.97
N LYS A 40 7.33 -6.22 7.71
CA LYS A 40 6.41 -5.23 7.13
C LYS A 40 5.07 -5.20 7.86
N ASP A 41 4.50 -6.36 8.16
CA ASP A 41 3.21 -6.46 8.83
C ASP A 41 3.32 -6.07 10.31
N LYS A 42 4.41 -6.46 10.97
CA LYS A 42 4.72 -6.00 12.33
C LYS A 42 4.88 -4.48 12.39
N TYR A 43 5.59 -3.88 11.42
CA TYR A 43 5.75 -2.44 11.33
C TYR A 43 4.42 -1.72 11.09
N LYS A 44 3.57 -2.20 10.18
CA LYS A 44 2.23 -1.65 9.95
C LYS A 44 1.38 -1.68 11.22
N TYR A 45 1.40 -2.80 11.94
CA TYR A 45 0.69 -2.95 13.20
C TYR A 45 1.18 -1.95 14.26
N LEU A 46 2.50 -1.87 14.47
CA LEU A 46 3.11 -0.93 15.42
C LEU A 46 2.81 0.52 15.06
N LYS A 47 2.94 0.89 13.78
CA LYS A 47 2.57 2.22 13.28
C LYS A 47 1.10 2.55 13.52
N GLY A 48 0.20 1.60 13.29
CA GLY A 48 -1.23 1.77 13.56
C GLY A 48 -1.51 2.00 15.05
N LYS A 49 -0.90 1.22 15.94
CA LYS A 49 -1.01 1.41 17.39
C LYS A 49 -0.45 2.75 17.85
N TYR A 50 0.70 3.15 17.32
CA TYR A 50 1.30 4.45 17.59
C TYR A 50 0.35 5.60 17.22
N MET A 51 -0.22 5.59 16.01
CA MET A 51 -1.14 6.65 15.58
C MET A 51 -2.40 6.71 16.43
N LYS A 52 -2.99 5.54 16.77
CA LYS A 52 -4.14 5.48 17.68
C LYS A 52 -3.80 6.06 19.05
N LYS A 53 -2.61 5.74 19.60
CA LYS A 53 -2.18 6.29 20.88
C LYS A 53 -1.93 7.80 20.81
N LYS A 54 -1.29 8.28 19.74
CA LYS A 54 -1.00 9.70 19.51
C LYS A 54 -2.28 10.53 19.38
N ASP A 55 -3.28 10.00 18.69
CA ASP A 55 -4.60 10.62 18.57
C ASP A 55 -5.36 10.64 19.92
N ASN A 56 -5.31 9.53 20.66
CA ASN A 56 -5.86 9.41 22.01
C ASN A 56 -5.19 10.35 23.04
N MET A 57 -3.94 10.77 22.82
CA MET A 57 -3.25 11.78 23.64
C MET A 57 -3.55 13.23 23.21
N SER A 58 -4.21 13.46 22.07
CA SER A 58 -4.48 14.82 21.58
C SER A 58 -5.57 15.52 22.38
N ASP A 59 -5.59 16.85 22.37
CA ASP A 59 -6.60 17.67 23.08
C ASP A 59 -8.06 17.39 22.66
N ARG A 60 -8.25 16.67 21.55
CA ARG A 60 -9.56 16.31 20.99
C ARG A 60 -10.10 14.99 21.56
N SER A 61 -9.35 14.28 22.41
CA SER A 61 -9.67 12.91 22.86
C SER A 61 -10.57 12.83 24.10
N SER A 62 -11.24 13.92 24.49
CA SER A 62 -12.07 13.98 25.69
C SER A 62 -13.06 12.80 25.81
N GLY A 63 -12.88 11.95 26.83
CA GLY A 63 -13.74 10.81 27.14
C GLY A 63 -13.30 9.46 26.57
N ALA A 64 -12.19 9.40 25.80
CA ALA A 64 -11.66 8.13 25.31
C ALA A 64 -10.85 7.39 26.40
N GLU A 65 -10.96 6.06 26.43
CA GLU A 65 -10.18 5.22 27.35
C GLU A 65 -8.67 5.36 27.07
N PHE A 66 -7.87 5.32 28.14
CA PHE A 66 -6.42 5.42 28.03
C PHE A 66 -5.84 4.19 27.32
N ILE A 67 -5.31 4.37 26.12
CA ILE A 67 -4.66 3.27 25.38
C ILE A 67 -3.27 3.02 25.98
N LYS A 68 -2.94 1.80 26.41
CA LYS A 68 -1.55 1.47 26.78
C LYS A 68 -0.77 1.00 25.54
N PHE A 69 0.36 1.63 25.25
CA PHE A 69 1.27 1.20 24.19
C PHE A 69 2.72 1.31 24.66
N GLU A 70 3.37 0.17 24.82
CA GLU A 70 4.70 0.07 25.46
C GLU A 70 5.81 0.67 24.60
N TYR A 71 5.73 0.47 23.28
CA TYR A 71 6.73 0.97 22.32
C TYR A 71 6.46 2.41 21.86
N PHE A 72 5.69 3.20 22.63
CA PHE A 72 5.28 4.54 22.17
C PHE A 72 6.48 5.48 22.04
N HIS A 73 7.39 5.46 23.00
CA HIS A 73 8.54 6.37 23.04
C HIS A 73 9.52 6.09 21.90
N GLU A 74 9.83 4.81 21.68
CA GLU A 74 10.70 4.38 20.58
C GLU A 74 10.06 4.76 19.24
N MET A 75 8.75 4.53 19.09
CA MET A 75 8.02 4.89 17.87
C MET A 75 7.95 6.40 17.62
N ASP A 76 7.82 7.21 18.67
CA ASP A 76 7.74 8.67 18.57
C ASP A 76 9.10 9.29 18.21
N GLU A 77 10.21 8.69 18.62
CA GLU A 77 11.55 9.16 18.27
C GLU A 77 11.76 9.24 16.75
N PHE A 78 11.26 8.24 15.99
CA PHE A 78 11.45 8.19 14.54
C PHE A 78 10.22 8.63 13.72
N LEU A 79 9.00 8.54 14.25
CA LEU A 79 7.78 9.01 13.54
C LEU A 79 7.31 10.40 13.99
N GLY A 80 7.73 10.86 15.17
CA GLY A 80 7.30 12.12 15.76
C GLY A 80 7.91 13.34 15.07
N THR A 81 9.07 13.18 14.43
CA THR A 81 9.73 14.25 13.67
C THR A 81 9.02 14.49 12.34
N SER A 82 8.12 15.48 12.33
CA SER A 82 7.61 16.07 11.10
C SER A 82 8.74 16.84 10.41
N HIS A 83 9.18 16.38 9.25
CA HIS A 83 9.92 17.24 8.33
C HIS A 83 8.90 18.25 7.84
N ASN A 84 8.87 19.43 8.46
CA ASN A 84 7.96 20.52 8.11
C ASN A 84 8.27 21.04 6.70
N ALA A 85 7.84 20.30 5.67
CA ALA A 85 7.66 20.84 4.35
C ALA A 85 6.40 21.69 4.41
N ASN A 86 6.56 22.95 4.83
CA ASN A 86 5.50 23.95 4.71
C ASN A 86 5.08 23.95 3.23
N PRO A 87 3.84 23.57 2.90
CA PRO A 87 3.39 23.66 1.52
C PRO A 87 3.51 25.11 1.10
N ILE A 88 4.26 25.38 0.02
CA ILE A 88 4.23 26.70 -0.61
C ILE A 88 2.79 26.89 -1.07
N ALA A 89 2.08 27.80 -0.41
CA ALA A 89 0.71 28.13 -0.74
C ALA A 89 0.67 28.69 -2.17
N LEU A 90 0.36 27.84 -3.14
CA LEU A 90 0.04 28.25 -4.50
C LEU A 90 -1.42 28.67 -4.55
N ALA A 91 -1.78 29.75 -3.87
CA ALA A 91 -3.09 30.38 -4.05
C ALA A 91 -3.04 31.88 -3.74
N SER A 92 -3.21 32.72 -4.76
CA SER A 92 -4.08 33.91 -4.79
C SER A 92 -3.54 34.98 -5.75
N ASN A 93 -4.11 35.04 -6.96
CA ASN A 93 -4.18 36.31 -7.69
C ASN A 93 -5.64 36.80 -7.65
N ILE A 94 -6.20 36.98 -6.47
CA ILE A 94 -7.37 37.86 -6.32
C ILE A 94 -6.84 39.23 -5.90
N LYS A 95 -6.89 40.19 -6.82
CA LYS A 95 -6.51 41.58 -6.56
C LYS A 95 -7.45 42.14 -5.49
N LYS A 96 -7.02 42.17 -4.24
CA LYS A 96 -7.68 42.95 -3.19
C LYS A 96 -7.20 44.39 -3.30
N HIS A 97 -8.08 45.27 -3.77
CA HIS A 97 -7.94 46.71 -3.59
C HIS A 97 -7.90 47.02 -2.08
N GLN A 98 -7.01 47.93 -1.69
CA GLN A 98 -6.81 48.38 -0.31
C GLN A 98 -8.02 49.16 0.21
N VAL A 99 -8.54 48.82 1.40
CA VAL A 99 -9.14 49.76 2.38
C VAL A 99 -9.16 49.06 3.77
N PRO A 100 -9.01 49.77 4.92
CA PRO A 100 -8.55 49.23 6.19
C PRO A 100 -9.66 48.76 7.15
N ASP A 101 -9.21 48.05 8.20
CA ASP A 101 -9.88 47.40 9.34
C ASP A 101 -11.23 47.96 9.82
N THR A 102 -12.24 47.09 10.01
CA THR A 102 -12.92 46.85 11.32
C THR A 102 -13.84 45.60 11.28
N GLU A 103 -13.75 44.81 12.34
CA GLU A 103 -14.64 43.81 13.00
C GLU A 103 -15.87 43.12 12.33
N GLU A 104 -15.95 41.81 12.62
CA GLU A 104 -17.06 40.84 12.68
C GLU A 104 -18.43 41.11 11.99
N ARG A 105 -18.89 40.15 11.17
CA ARG A 105 -20.05 39.25 11.43
C ARG A 105 -20.49 38.44 10.19
N ASN A 106 -21.10 37.28 10.50
CA ASN A 106 -21.77 36.31 9.63
C ASN A 106 -22.77 36.90 8.61
N MET A 107 -22.93 36.26 7.44
CA MET A 107 -24.13 35.49 7.04
C MET A 107 -24.29 35.35 5.51
N LEU A 108 -24.71 34.13 5.14
CA LEU A 108 -25.60 33.70 4.06
C LEU A 108 -25.47 34.20 2.60
N ASP A 109 -25.26 33.20 1.73
CA ASP A 109 -26.06 32.81 0.56
C ASP A 109 -27.24 33.72 0.16
N SER A 110 -27.24 34.21 -1.09
CA SER A 110 -28.42 34.22 -1.95
C SER A 110 -28.05 34.56 -3.39
N ASP A 111 -28.74 33.85 -4.26
CA ASP A 111 -28.81 33.90 -5.71
C ASP A 111 -29.35 35.24 -6.26
N ASP A 112 -29.21 35.34 -7.58
CA ASP A 112 -30.08 36.03 -8.54
C ASP A 112 -29.67 37.38 -9.19
N ASN A 113 -29.65 37.29 -10.53
CA ASN A 113 -29.95 38.28 -11.58
C ASN A 113 -29.24 39.64 -11.62
N ASP A 114 -28.59 39.96 -12.74
CA ASP A 114 -29.24 40.55 -13.94
C ASP A 114 -28.21 41.28 -14.84
N THR A 115 -28.44 41.16 -16.17
CA THR A 115 -28.17 42.10 -17.28
C THR A 115 -26.96 43.09 -17.21
N ASP A 116 -26.14 43.33 -18.24
CA ASP A 116 -26.49 43.59 -19.63
C ASP A 116 -25.21 43.71 -20.50
N THR A 117 -25.32 43.25 -21.74
CA THR A 117 -24.71 43.74 -22.99
C THR A 117 -23.25 44.24 -23.03
N SER A 118 -22.38 43.51 -23.74
CA SER A 118 -21.74 43.97 -25.00
C SER A 118 -20.71 42.96 -25.55
N GLU A 119 -21.06 42.29 -26.66
CA GLU A 119 -20.07 41.64 -27.53
C GLU A 119 -19.14 42.69 -28.17
N PRO A 120 -17.90 42.29 -28.55
CA PRO A 120 -17.71 42.23 -30.01
C PRO A 120 -16.78 41.09 -30.50
N SER A 121 -17.34 40.35 -31.47
CA SER A 121 -16.72 39.95 -32.75
C SER A 121 -15.60 38.89 -32.77
N LEU A 122 -16.01 37.70 -33.20
CA LEU A 122 -15.19 36.59 -33.66
C LEU A 122 -14.39 36.97 -34.92
N LYS A 123 -13.05 36.90 -34.87
CA LYS A 123 -12.20 36.84 -36.09
C LYS A 123 -11.56 35.45 -36.22
N LYS A 124 -12.18 34.62 -37.08
CA LYS A 124 -11.62 33.35 -37.56
C LYS A 124 -10.28 33.61 -38.28
N LYS A 125 -9.19 33.01 -37.79
CA LYS A 125 -7.93 32.88 -38.56
C LYS A 125 -7.68 31.42 -38.92
N LYS A 126 -7.22 31.26 -40.16
CA LYS A 126 -7.16 30.05 -40.97
C LYS A 126 -6.16 29.02 -40.45
N ILE A 127 -6.49 27.77 -40.75
CA ILE A 127 -5.75 26.52 -40.52
C ILE A 127 -4.35 26.61 -41.13
N ALA A 128 -3.32 26.47 -40.30
CA ALA A 128 -1.97 26.17 -40.72
C ALA A 128 -1.68 24.70 -40.45
N THR A 129 -1.52 23.92 -41.52
CA THR A 129 -1.17 22.50 -41.49
C THR A 129 0.17 22.31 -40.79
N LYS A 130 0.15 21.87 -39.52
CA LYS A 130 1.36 21.58 -38.75
C LYS A 130 1.96 20.27 -39.26
N ARG A 131 3.21 20.36 -39.72
CA ARG A 131 4.07 19.19 -39.99
C ARG A 131 4.15 18.35 -38.70
N LYS A 132 3.90 17.05 -38.78
CA LYS A 132 4.03 16.11 -37.65
C LYS A 132 5.50 16.07 -37.21
N LEU A 133 5.83 16.84 -36.17
CA LEU A 133 7.06 16.62 -35.40
C LEU A 133 6.93 15.27 -34.68
N PRO A 134 8.01 14.47 -34.54
CA PRO A 134 7.95 13.27 -33.73
C PRO A 134 7.59 13.68 -32.29
N GLU A 135 6.48 13.15 -31.80
CA GLU A 135 6.02 13.35 -30.42
C GLU A 135 7.11 12.87 -29.48
N LYS A 136 7.90 13.81 -28.95
CA LYS A 136 8.78 13.52 -27.81
C LYS A 136 7.85 13.29 -26.63
N GLU A 137 7.84 12.07 -26.09
CA GLU A 137 7.02 11.70 -24.93
C GLU A 137 7.18 12.76 -23.84
N SER A 138 6.03 13.28 -23.36
CA SER A 138 6.03 14.28 -22.30
C SER A 138 6.61 13.67 -21.00
N PRO A 139 7.22 14.47 -20.11
CA PRO A 139 7.71 13.97 -18.82
C PRO A 139 6.64 13.22 -18.02
N LEU A 140 5.39 13.67 -18.09
CA LEU A 140 4.25 13.01 -17.46
C LEU A 140 3.95 11.64 -18.08
N GLN A 141 4.01 11.54 -19.41
CA GLN A 141 3.77 10.28 -20.12
C GLN A 141 4.82 9.21 -19.78
N LYS A 142 6.09 9.62 -19.61
CA LYS A 142 7.16 8.73 -19.14
C LYS A 142 6.90 8.23 -17.73
N TYR A 143 6.48 9.11 -16.83
CA TYR A 143 6.16 8.74 -15.45
C TYR A 143 4.98 7.75 -15.38
N VAL A 144 3.92 7.99 -16.14
CA VAL A 144 2.77 7.06 -16.20
C VAL A 144 3.18 5.69 -16.74
N LYS A 145 4.06 5.67 -17.75
CA LYS A 145 4.60 4.43 -18.32
C LYS A 145 5.45 3.66 -17.32
N GLU A 146 6.32 4.35 -16.58
CA GLU A 146 7.14 3.74 -15.52
C GLU A 146 6.28 3.11 -14.42
N LEU A 147 5.19 3.77 -14.00
CA LEU A 147 4.26 3.20 -13.03
C LEU A 147 3.62 1.91 -13.54
N HIS A 148 3.16 1.88 -14.80
CA HIS A 148 2.59 0.67 -15.42
C HIS A 148 3.63 -0.45 -15.55
N GLU A 149 4.85 -0.11 -15.96
CA GLU A 149 5.92 -1.12 -16.05
C GLU A 149 6.27 -1.70 -14.67
N ASN A 150 6.24 -0.88 -13.62
CA ASN A 150 6.51 -1.33 -12.26
C ASN A 150 5.37 -2.22 -11.71
N THR A 151 4.11 -1.88 -11.98
CA THR A 151 2.97 -2.73 -11.61
C THR A 151 3.04 -4.08 -12.33
N ASN A 152 3.32 -4.07 -13.64
CA ASN A 152 3.40 -5.29 -14.43
C ASN A 152 4.55 -6.19 -13.95
N LYS A 153 5.75 -5.64 -13.70
CA LYS A 153 6.88 -6.41 -13.15
C LYS A 153 6.54 -7.06 -11.81
N ARG A 154 5.76 -6.38 -10.98
CA ARG A 154 5.32 -6.93 -9.69
C ARG A 154 4.35 -8.08 -9.90
N GLU A 155 3.39 -7.93 -10.80
CA GLU A 155 2.42 -8.96 -11.15
C GLU A 155 3.08 -10.19 -11.76
N ASP A 156 3.95 -10.01 -12.75
CA ASP A 156 4.71 -11.08 -13.40
C ASP A 156 5.53 -11.90 -12.40
N ASN A 157 6.19 -11.23 -11.44
CA ASN A 157 7.00 -11.91 -10.44
C ASN A 157 6.13 -12.66 -9.41
N MET A 158 4.95 -12.14 -9.08
CA MET A 158 3.98 -12.87 -8.25
C MET A 158 3.46 -14.10 -8.98
N GLU A 159 3.09 -13.96 -10.25
CA GLU A 159 2.59 -15.06 -11.08
C GLU A 159 3.64 -16.15 -11.28
N ARG A 160 4.89 -15.78 -11.59
CA ARG A 160 5.99 -16.73 -11.76
C ARG A 160 6.20 -17.57 -10.50
N ARG A 161 6.28 -16.93 -9.33
CA ARG A 161 6.44 -17.63 -8.05
C ARG A 161 5.25 -18.52 -7.73
N HIS A 162 4.03 -18.05 -8.03
CA HIS A 162 2.82 -18.83 -7.84
C HIS A 162 2.84 -20.08 -8.72
N LYS A 163 3.21 -19.93 -9.99
CA LYS A 163 3.31 -21.03 -10.95
C LYS A 163 4.35 -22.06 -10.51
N GLU A 164 5.55 -21.63 -10.15
CA GLU A 164 6.63 -22.51 -9.64
C GLU A 164 6.17 -23.30 -8.41
N ASN A 165 5.47 -22.65 -7.49
CA ASN A 165 4.92 -23.31 -6.29
C ASN A 165 3.83 -24.33 -6.63
N VAL A 166 2.94 -24.02 -7.57
CA VAL A 166 1.89 -24.94 -8.03
C VAL A 166 2.50 -26.14 -8.74
N GLU A 167 3.51 -25.91 -9.57
CA GLU A 167 4.23 -26.97 -10.29
C GLU A 167 4.96 -27.90 -9.32
N SER A 168 5.70 -27.36 -8.35
CA SER A 168 6.38 -28.14 -7.31
C SER A 168 5.41 -29.03 -6.51
N ARG A 169 4.23 -28.50 -6.16
CA ARG A 169 3.19 -29.27 -5.46
C ARG A 169 2.62 -30.38 -6.35
N LYS A 170 2.42 -30.10 -7.63
CA LYS A 170 1.93 -31.09 -8.61
C LYS A 170 2.94 -32.21 -8.80
N GLU A 171 4.22 -31.89 -8.88
CA GLU A 171 5.30 -32.88 -8.97
C GLU A 171 5.34 -33.78 -7.73
N ALA A 172 5.24 -33.19 -6.53
CA ALA A 172 5.18 -33.96 -5.28
C ALA A 172 3.98 -34.92 -5.25
N LEU A 173 2.80 -34.44 -5.67
CA LEU A 173 1.61 -35.29 -5.77
C LEU A 173 1.78 -36.43 -6.78
N ASN A 174 2.46 -36.18 -7.90
CA ASN A 174 2.73 -37.20 -8.91
C ASN A 174 3.68 -38.29 -8.38
N VAL A 175 4.76 -37.90 -7.69
CA VAL A 175 5.68 -38.85 -7.05
C VAL A 175 4.93 -39.68 -6.01
N PHE A 176 4.09 -39.04 -5.20
CA PHE A 176 3.26 -39.74 -4.21
C PHE A 176 2.32 -40.76 -4.87
N ALA A 177 1.60 -40.36 -5.92
CA ALA A 177 0.70 -41.24 -6.66
C ALA A 177 1.43 -42.47 -7.20
N GLN A 178 2.59 -42.29 -7.84
CA GLN A 178 3.40 -43.40 -8.36
C GLN A 178 3.83 -44.38 -7.26
N LYS A 179 4.23 -43.87 -6.09
CA LYS A 179 4.60 -44.72 -4.95
C LYS A 179 3.41 -45.48 -4.39
N MET A 180 2.25 -44.83 -4.31
CA MET A 180 1.00 -45.48 -3.86
C MET A 180 0.56 -46.57 -4.82
N ASP A 181 0.60 -46.32 -6.13
CA ASP A 181 0.27 -47.32 -7.15
C ASP A 181 1.20 -48.55 -7.09
N ALA A 182 2.49 -48.33 -6.83
CA ALA A 182 3.44 -49.42 -6.63
C ALA A 182 3.09 -50.27 -5.39
N ILE A 183 2.71 -49.64 -4.28
CA ILE A 183 2.29 -50.34 -3.06
C ILE A 183 1.00 -51.14 -3.33
N ILE A 184 0.01 -50.53 -3.98
CA ILE A 184 -1.25 -51.21 -4.35
C ILE A 184 -0.97 -52.43 -5.23
N SER A 185 -0.08 -52.29 -6.21
CA SER A 185 0.33 -53.40 -7.08
C SER A 185 0.99 -54.55 -6.31
N ILE A 186 1.87 -54.23 -5.34
CA ILE A 186 2.50 -55.24 -4.47
C ILE A 186 1.45 -55.96 -3.61
N MET A 187 0.51 -55.22 -3.03
CA MET A 187 -0.57 -55.81 -2.20
C MET A 187 -1.49 -56.71 -3.02
N ALA A 188 -1.86 -56.28 -4.23
CA ALA A 188 -2.73 -57.05 -5.12
C ALA A 188 -2.06 -58.37 -5.58
N ASN A 189 -0.75 -58.37 -5.78
CA ASN A 189 0.00 -59.56 -6.20
C ASN A 189 0.23 -60.55 -5.04
N LYS A 190 0.41 -60.06 -3.80
CA LYS A 190 0.52 -60.92 -2.62
C LYS A 190 -0.76 -61.70 -2.30
N ASN A 191 -1.92 -61.15 -2.62
CA ASN A 191 -3.21 -61.81 -2.36
C ASN A 191 -3.58 -62.89 -3.40
N LYS A 192 -2.73 -63.12 -4.42
CA LYS A 192 -2.93 -64.14 -5.48
C LYS A 192 -2.03 -65.38 -5.32
N GLN A 193 -1.10 -65.38 -4.37
CA GLN A 193 -0.30 -66.56 -3.98
C GLN A 193 -0.92 -67.20 -2.75
#